data_AF-A0A1E7YPB8-F1
#
_entry.id   AF-A0A1E7YPB8-F1
#
_cell.length_a   1.000
_cell.length_b   1.000
_cell.length_c   1.000
_cell.angle_alpha   90.00
_cell.angle_beta   90.00
_cell.angle_gamma   90.00
#
_symmetry.space_group_name_H-M   'P 1'
#
loop_
_entity.id
_entity.type
_entity.pdbx_description
1 polymer ?
#
loop_
_entity_poly.entity_id
_entity_poly.type
_entity_poly.pdbx_seq_one_letter_code
_entity_poly.pdbx_strand_id
1 'polypeptide(L)'
;MEGPAMKTPAKSVAQRHGSRGLQRSDALALLPEEPLWRRVPSRDEEGRCLADFRMIIPGLRDRSGSQQRNTLRIVNAVLQHYGAWVVFADFNFRTNLLWVSIKPRPGLTLEIPAAIKTLVPEALLLAAYWRR
;
A
#
# COMPACT_ATOMS: atom_id res chain seq x y z
N MET A 1 71.13 37.50 -1.58
CA MET A 1 69.84 38.22 -1.50
C MET A 1 69.09 37.88 -2.79
N GLU A 2 68.14 36.96 -2.88
CA GLU A 2 67.32 36.24 -1.91
C GLU A 2 67.59 34.72 -1.92
N GLY A 3 67.28 34.04 -0.81
CA GLY A 3 67.40 32.60 -0.64
C GLY A 3 66.12 31.83 -1.03
N PRO A 4 66.17 30.48 -0.99
CA PRO A 4 65.42 29.60 -1.90
C PRO A 4 64.25 28.85 -1.24
N ALA A 5 63.30 28.35 -2.03
CA ALA A 5 62.39 27.26 -1.65
C ALA A 5 61.98 26.51 -2.93
N MET A 6 62.59 25.39 -3.31
CA MET A 6 62.50 24.06 -2.68
C MET A 6 61.06 23.59 -2.50
N LYS A 7 60.59 22.73 -3.42
CA LYS A 7 60.05 21.38 -3.14
C LYS A 7 59.35 20.77 -4.38
N THR A 8 60.01 19.78 -4.98
CA THR A 8 59.40 18.62 -5.63
C THR A 8 58.60 17.79 -4.59
N PRO A 9 57.98 16.65 -4.95
CA PRO A 9 56.87 16.35 -5.87
C PRO A 9 55.61 15.93 -5.09
N ALA A 10 54.41 15.92 -5.68
CA ALA A 10 53.36 14.99 -5.24
C ALA A 10 52.19 14.93 -6.22
N LYS A 11 51.82 13.70 -6.59
CA LYS A 11 50.56 13.35 -7.24
C LYS A 11 49.39 13.78 -6.34
N SER A 12 48.40 14.48 -6.90
CA SER A 12 47.10 14.62 -6.25
C SER A 12 46.07 13.74 -6.95
N VAL A 13 45.76 12.64 -6.26
CA VAL A 13 44.56 11.83 -6.39
C VAL A 13 43.36 12.68 -5.99
N ALA A 14 42.33 12.75 -6.84
CA ALA A 14 40.92 12.99 -6.53
C ALA A 14 40.24 13.37 -7.86
N GLN A 15 39.09 12.88 -8.28
CA GLN A 15 38.13 11.96 -7.72
C GLN A 15 37.37 11.47 -8.96
N ARG A 16 37.34 10.16 -9.21
CA ARG A 16 36.45 9.60 -10.24
C ARG A 16 35.02 9.80 -9.75
N HIS A 17 34.37 10.90 -10.13
CA HIS A 17 32.90 10.93 -10.13
C HIS A 17 32.44 10.17 -11.36
N GLY A 18 32.51 8.84 -11.26
CA GLY A 18 31.68 7.99 -12.09
C GLY A 18 30.26 8.43 -11.85
N SER A 19 29.65 9.01 -12.88
CA SER A 19 28.22 9.23 -12.98
C SER A 19 27.58 7.87 -12.73
N ARG A 20 27.21 7.61 -11.47
CA ARG A 20 26.43 6.44 -11.09
C ARG A 20 25.03 6.76 -11.61
N GLY A 21 24.86 6.60 -12.93
CA GLY A 21 23.54 6.49 -13.53
C GLY A 21 22.78 5.47 -12.70
N LEU A 22 21.50 5.73 -12.43
CA LEU A 22 20.65 4.77 -11.75
C LEU A 22 20.82 3.44 -12.49
N GLN A 23 21.56 2.51 -11.87
CA GLN A 23 21.61 1.13 -12.30
C GLN A 23 20.16 0.67 -12.23
N ARG A 24 19.56 0.41 -13.40
CA ARG A 24 18.28 -0.30 -13.45
C ARG A 24 18.53 -1.60 -12.72
N SER A 25 18.03 -1.70 -11.50
CA SER A 25 18.02 -2.95 -10.76
C SER A 25 17.09 -3.88 -11.51
N ASP A 26 17.63 -4.77 -12.34
CA ASP A 26 16.92 -5.85 -13.04
C ASP A 26 16.32 -6.91 -12.07
N ALA A 27 16.25 -6.61 -10.77
CA ALA A 27 15.90 -7.57 -9.71
C ALA A 27 14.43 -7.55 -9.27
N LEU A 28 13.57 -6.76 -9.90
CA LEU A 28 12.12 -6.81 -9.66
C LEU A 28 11.40 -6.73 -11.00
N ALA A 29 11.44 -7.83 -11.76
CA ALA A 29 10.39 -8.05 -12.75
C ALA A 29 9.06 -7.89 -12.01
N LEU A 30 8.28 -6.85 -12.36
CA LEU A 30 6.91 -6.67 -11.92
C LEU A 30 6.07 -7.77 -12.56
N LEU A 31 6.29 -9.01 -12.15
CA LEU A 31 5.45 -10.12 -12.50
C LEU A 31 4.09 -9.79 -11.89
N PRO A 32 3.03 -9.63 -12.71
CA PRO A 32 1.73 -9.37 -12.17
C PRO A 32 1.36 -10.55 -11.28
N GLU A 33 1.17 -10.29 -9.99
CA GLU A 33 0.41 -11.21 -9.15
C GLU A 33 -0.94 -11.46 -9.82
N GLU A 34 -1.51 -12.65 -9.62
CA GLU A 34 -2.75 -13.04 -10.30
C GLU A 34 -3.79 -11.91 -10.17
N PRO A 35 -4.36 -11.43 -11.29
CA PRO A 35 -5.02 -10.16 -11.27
C PRO A 35 -6.24 -10.24 -10.36
N LEU A 36 -6.40 -9.24 -9.50
CA LEU A 36 -7.39 -9.20 -8.42
C LEU A 36 -8.81 -9.58 -8.86
N TRP A 37 -9.18 -9.35 -10.13
CA TRP A 37 -10.47 -9.76 -10.70
C TRP A 37 -10.70 -11.28 -10.76
N ARG A 38 -9.66 -12.12 -10.70
CA ARG A 38 -9.80 -13.59 -10.58
C ARG A 38 -10.07 -14.06 -9.16
N ARG A 39 -9.73 -13.24 -8.15
CA ARG A 39 -9.82 -13.62 -6.73
C ARG A 39 -11.20 -13.37 -6.13
N VAL A 40 -12.04 -12.56 -6.77
CA VAL A 40 -13.35 -12.14 -6.26
C VAL A 40 -14.40 -12.20 -7.37
N PRO A 41 -15.59 -12.75 -7.10
CA PRO A 41 -16.72 -12.68 -8.03
C PRO A 41 -17.04 -11.23 -8.38
N SER A 42 -17.31 -10.93 -9.64
CA SER A 42 -17.77 -9.58 -10.03
C SER A 42 -19.25 -9.34 -9.68
N ARG A 43 -19.99 -10.41 -9.39
CA ARG A 43 -21.44 -10.40 -9.14
C ARG A 43 -21.78 -11.21 -7.89
N ASP A 44 -22.86 -10.83 -7.21
CA ASP A 44 -23.45 -11.62 -6.12
C ASP A 44 -24.28 -12.81 -6.64
N GLU A 45 -24.88 -13.57 -5.72
CA GLU A 45 -25.72 -14.74 -6.00
C GLU A 45 -26.96 -14.38 -6.85
N GLU A 46 -27.41 -13.13 -6.80
CA GLU A 46 -28.53 -12.60 -7.59
C GLU A 46 -28.08 -11.97 -8.92
N GLY A 47 -26.79 -12.06 -9.27
CA GLY A 47 -26.22 -11.53 -10.51
C GLY A 47 -25.99 -10.02 -10.51
N ARG A 48 -26.11 -9.32 -9.39
CA ARG A 48 -25.85 -7.86 -9.28
C ARG A 48 -24.36 -7.58 -9.12
N CYS A 49 -23.88 -6.50 -9.73
CA CYS A 49 -22.46 -6.12 -9.62
C CYS A 49 -22.10 -5.77 -8.17
N LEU A 50 -20.97 -6.30 -7.70
CA LEU A 50 -20.37 -5.88 -6.43
C LEU A 50 -19.77 -4.47 -6.57
N ALA A 51 -19.78 -3.74 -5.46
CA ALA A 51 -19.03 -2.51 -5.33
C ALA A 51 -17.75 -2.77 -4.54
N ASP A 52 -16.68 -2.06 -4.88
CA ASP A 52 -15.39 -2.20 -4.23
C ASP A 52 -14.96 -0.85 -3.61
N PHE A 53 -14.29 -0.92 -2.47
CA PHE A 53 -13.50 0.21 -1.97
C PHE A 53 -12.12 -0.27 -1.53
N ARG A 54 -11.15 0.65 -1.58
CA ARG A 54 -9.79 0.40 -1.12
C ARG A 54 -9.35 1.45 -0.12
N MET A 55 -8.68 1.01 0.93
CA MET A 55 -8.06 1.89 1.90
C MET A 55 -6.57 1.58 2.02
N ILE A 56 -5.74 2.59 2.25
CA ILE A 56 -4.36 2.41 2.69
C ILE A 56 -4.25 2.74 4.18
N ILE A 57 -3.45 1.98 4.93
CA ILE A 57 -3.15 2.25 6.35
C ILE A 57 -1.65 2.55 6.47
N PRO A 58 -1.22 3.81 6.26
CA PRO A 58 0.18 4.15 6.14
C PRO A 58 1.02 3.73 7.36
N GLY A 59 2.20 3.17 7.07
CA GLY A 59 3.16 2.75 8.09
C GLY A 59 2.75 1.52 8.90
N LEU A 60 1.62 0.86 8.64
CA LEU A 60 1.17 -0.28 9.45
C LEU A 60 2.19 -1.42 9.47
N ARG A 61 2.76 -1.79 8.31
CA ARG A 61 3.80 -2.82 8.18
C ARG A 61 5.08 -2.55 8.98
N ASP A 62 5.38 -1.28 9.27
CA ASP A 62 6.61 -0.86 9.94
C ASP A 62 6.42 -0.80 11.47
N ARG A 63 5.19 -0.97 11.97
CA ARG A 63 4.85 -1.00 13.39
C ARG A 63 5.17 -2.34 14.04
N SER A 64 5.13 -2.38 15.37
CA SER A 64 5.30 -3.64 16.10
C SER A 64 4.20 -4.65 15.76
N GLY A 65 4.51 -5.94 15.86
CA GLY A 65 3.54 -7.00 15.55
C GLY A 65 2.26 -6.92 16.40
N SER A 66 2.33 -6.44 17.64
CA SER A 66 1.14 -6.23 18.48
C SER A 66 0.27 -5.07 17.96
N GLN A 67 0.87 -3.97 17.53
CA GLN A 67 0.16 -2.83 16.94
C GLN A 67 -0.49 -3.21 15.60
N GLN A 68 0.20 -3.99 14.77
CA GLN A 68 -0.34 -4.54 13.53
C GLN A 68 -1.60 -5.40 13.80
N ARG A 69 -1.48 -6.38 14.69
CA ARG A 69 -2.59 -7.26 15.07
C ARG A 69 -3.77 -6.50 15.66
N ASN A 70 -3.51 -5.52 16.53
CA ASN A 70 -4.59 -4.72 17.10
C ASN A 70 -5.33 -3.90 16.03
N THR A 71 -4.61 -3.29 15.09
CA THR A 71 -5.22 -2.53 13.98
C THR A 71 -6.08 -3.45 13.11
N LEU A 72 -5.56 -4.62 12.73
CA LEU A 72 -6.34 -5.59 11.95
C LEU A 72 -7.55 -6.12 12.72
N ARG A 73 -7.44 -6.33 14.03
CA ARG A 73 -8.57 -6.75 14.86
C ARG A 73 -9.68 -5.69 14.86
N ILE A 74 -9.33 -4.42 14.94
CA ILE A 74 -10.29 -3.30 14.86
C ILE A 74 -10.96 -3.27 13.48
N VAL A 75 -10.18 -3.32 12.39
CA VAL A 75 -10.72 -3.35 11.02
C VAL A 75 -11.66 -4.55 10.84
N ASN A 76 -11.24 -5.74 11.27
CA ASN A 76 -12.03 -6.95 11.17
C ASN A 76 -13.35 -6.85 11.97
N ALA A 77 -13.33 -6.25 13.16
CA ALA A 77 -14.55 -6.04 13.94
C ALA A 77 -15.55 -5.13 13.21
N VAL A 78 -15.07 -4.07 12.55
CA VAL A 78 -15.94 -3.21 11.71
C VAL A 78 -16.51 -4.03 10.54
N LEU A 79 -15.67 -4.76 9.81
CA LEU A 79 -16.14 -5.55 8.66
C LEU A 79 -17.15 -6.64 9.07
N GLN A 80 -16.97 -7.27 10.24
CA GLN A 80 -17.91 -8.24 10.79
C GLN A 80 -19.25 -7.60 11.16
N HIS A 81 -19.25 -6.38 11.69
CA HIS A 81 -20.49 -5.62 11.93
C HIS A 81 -21.28 -5.41 10.63
N TYR A 82 -20.59 -5.23 9.50
CA TYR A 82 -21.17 -5.13 8.16
C TYR A 82 -21.26 -6.46 7.40
N GLY A 83 -21.12 -7.61 8.08
CA GLY A 83 -20.91 -8.92 7.45
C GLY A 83 -21.98 -9.35 6.45
N ALA A 84 -23.24 -8.90 6.61
CA ALA A 84 -24.32 -9.18 5.65
C ALA A 84 -24.07 -8.56 4.26
N TRP A 85 -23.24 -7.52 4.19
CA TRP A 85 -22.93 -6.76 2.98
C TRP A 85 -21.52 -6.99 2.47
N VAL A 86 -20.58 -7.36 3.34
CA VAL A 86 -19.19 -7.65 2.95
C VAL A 86 -19.11 -9.03 2.32
N VAL A 87 -18.69 -9.09 1.06
CA VAL A 87 -18.50 -10.34 0.31
C VAL A 87 -17.05 -10.82 0.41
N PHE A 88 -16.11 -9.87 0.41
CA PHE A 88 -14.69 -10.17 0.43
C PHE A 88 -13.90 -9.05 1.10
N ALA A 89 -12.84 -9.40 1.82
CA ALA A 89 -11.85 -8.47 2.31
C ALA A 89 -10.46 -9.11 2.29
N ASP A 90 -9.47 -8.38 1.77
CA ASP A 90 -8.06 -8.79 1.74
C ASP A 90 -7.18 -7.62 2.15
N PHE A 91 -6.18 -7.92 2.98
CA PHE A 91 -5.20 -6.94 3.41
C PHE A 91 -3.81 -7.33 2.91
N ASN A 92 -3.26 -6.52 2.01
CA ASN A 92 -1.90 -6.68 1.54
C ASN A 92 -0.94 -5.93 2.46
N PHE A 93 -0.25 -6.68 3.32
CA PHE A 93 0.75 -6.13 4.24
C PHE A 93 1.95 -5.47 3.55
N ARG A 94 2.32 -5.92 2.35
CA ARG A 94 3.47 -5.36 1.62
C ARG A 94 3.22 -3.90 1.25
N THR A 95 1.97 -3.59 0.89
CA THR A 95 1.52 -2.27 0.43
C THR A 95 0.67 -1.51 1.45
N ASN A 96 0.37 -2.11 2.60
CA ASN A 96 -0.59 -1.61 3.59
C ASN A 96 -2.00 -1.35 3.02
N LEU A 97 -2.41 -2.12 2.01
CA LEU A 97 -3.65 -1.90 1.27
C LEU A 97 -4.73 -2.86 1.75
N LEU A 98 -5.84 -2.32 2.24
CA LEU A 98 -7.11 -3.01 2.44
C LEU A 98 -7.96 -2.90 1.17
N TRP A 99 -8.42 -4.02 0.64
CA TRP A 99 -9.44 -4.07 -0.40
C TRP A 99 -10.66 -4.81 0.13
N VAL A 100 -11.84 -4.22 -0.05
CA VAL A 100 -13.12 -4.80 0.36
C VAL A 100 -14.09 -4.75 -0.82
N SER A 101 -14.81 -5.87 -1.03
CA SER A 101 -15.92 -5.99 -1.96
C SER A 101 -17.22 -6.16 -1.19
N ILE A 102 -18.26 -5.44 -1.61
CA ILE A 102 -19.55 -5.39 -0.93
C ILE A 102 -20.71 -5.58 -1.90
N LYS A 103 -21.82 -6.13 -1.38
CA LYS A 103 -23.11 -6.14 -2.08
C LYS A 103 -23.56 -4.69 -2.35
N PRO A 104 -24.21 -4.42 -3.49
CA PRO A 104 -24.61 -3.07 -3.86
C PRO A 104 -25.66 -2.52 -2.90
N ARG A 105 -25.28 -1.48 -2.15
CA ARG A 105 -26.19 -0.65 -1.34
C ARG A 105 -25.71 0.79 -1.36
N PRO A 106 -26.57 1.77 -1.71
CA PRO A 106 -26.21 3.18 -1.70
C PRO A 106 -25.57 3.59 -0.36
N GLY A 107 -24.44 4.29 -0.43
CA GLY A 107 -23.74 4.84 0.73
C GLY A 107 -22.73 3.92 1.41
N LEU A 108 -22.82 2.59 1.27
CA LEU A 108 -21.92 1.67 2.01
C LEU A 108 -20.44 1.81 1.64
N THR A 109 -20.13 2.18 0.40
CA THR A 109 -18.76 2.43 -0.05
C THR A 109 -18.12 3.66 0.61
N LEU A 110 -18.88 4.45 1.36
CA LEU A 110 -18.39 5.56 2.19
C LEU A 110 -18.61 5.29 3.68
N GLU A 111 -19.74 4.67 4.05
CA GLU A 111 -20.09 4.35 5.43
C GLU A 111 -19.07 3.42 6.09
N ILE A 112 -18.72 2.31 5.43
CA ILE A 112 -17.77 1.33 5.98
C ILE A 112 -16.37 1.96 6.13
N PRO A 113 -15.80 2.65 5.11
CA PRO A 113 -14.55 3.39 5.28
C PRO A 113 -14.58 4.44 6.40
N ALA A 114 -15.70 5.16 6.58
CA ALA A 114 -15.83 6.15 7.65
C ALA A 114 -15.84 5.49 9.04
N ALA A 115 -16.51 4.35 9.20
CA ALA A 115 -16.46 3.56 10.43
C ALA A 115 -15.04 3.07 10.74
N ILE A 116 -14.32 2.57 9.73
CA ILE A 116 -12.90 2.19 9.88
C ILE A 116 -12.05 3.39 10.28
N LYS A 117 -12.21 4.53 9.57
CA LYS A 117 -11.47 5.77 9.81
C LYS A 117 -11.65 6.30 11.23
N THR A 118 -12.85 6.15 11.79
CA THR A 118 -13.17 6.59 13.16
C THR A 118 -12.34 5.85 14.22
N LEU A 119 -12.04 4.56 13.97
CA LEU A 119 -11.27 3.72 14.91
C LEU A 119 -9.79 3.59 14.53
N VAL A 120 -9.45 3.83 13.26
CA VAL A 120 -8.10 3.79 12.70
C VAL A 120 -7.87 5.11 11.95
N PRO A 121 -7.52 6.20 12.67
CA PRO A 121 -7.47 7.56 12.12
C PRO A 121 -6.48 7.77 10.98
N GLU A 122 -5.48 6.91 10.83
CA GLU A 122 -4.51 6.94 9.74
C GLU A 122 -5.02 6.28 8.45
N ALA A 123 -6.10 5.49 8.50
CA ALA A 123 -6.62 4.82 7.32
C ALA A 123 -7.10 5.87 6.30
N LEU A 124 -6.78 5.71 5.02
CA LEU A 124 -7.15 6.65 3.96
C LEU A 124 -7.90 5.91 2.86
N LEU A 125 -9.10 6.38 2.53
CA LEU A 125 -9.87 5.89 1.40
C LEU A 125 -9.20 6.34 0.09
N LEU A 126 -8.85 5.39 -0.78
CA LEU A 126 -8.21 5.68 -2.06
C LEU A 126 -9.22 5.91 -3.16
N ALA A 127 -10.18 5.00 -3.32
CA ALA A 127 -11.25 5.08 -4.29
C ALA A 127 -12.38 4.12 -3.93
N ALA A 128 -13.62 4.55 -4.19
CA ALA A 128 -14.77 3.68 -4.33
C ALA A 128 -15.01 3.46 -5.84
N TYR A 129 -15.09 2.22 -6.29
CA TYR A 129 -15.36 1.90 -7.70
C TYR A 129 -16.43 0.84 -7.84
N TRP A 130 -17.25 0.99 -8.88
CA TRP A 130 -18.28 0.04 -9.26
C TRP A 130 -17.73 -0.82 -10.41
N ARG A 131 -17.81 -2.14 -10.30
CA ARG A 131 -17.49 -3.00 -11.45
C ARG A 131 -18.65 -2.95 -12.44
N ARG A 132 -18.40 -2.50 -13.67
CA ARG A 132 -19.36 -2.60 -14.79
C ARG A 132 -19.37 -4.01 -15.36
#